data_AF-A0A6A5V120-F1
#
_entry.id   AF-A0A6A5V120-F1
#
_cell.length_a   1.000
_cell.length_b   1.000
_cell.length_c   1.000
_cell.angle_alpha   90.00
_cell.angle_beta   90.00
_cell.angle_gamma   90.00
#
_symmetry.space_group_name_H-M   'P 1'
#
loop_
_entity.id
_entity.type
_entity.pdbx_description
1 polymer ?
#
loop_
_entity_poly.entity_id
_entity_poly.type
_entity_poly.pdbx_seq_one_letter_code
_entity_poly.pdbx_strand_id
1 'polypeptide(L)'
;MVYPSLTFPLGDLNHSRTAATNAIRKEAGFEIIVAKSDRVTTEVVVDQQLKQAIRAHGARNTIPVLTKIDEFFLDNHSVENIIHRHTTEPFPIIRSYLAEAEKTVNDVEEQIREAGEGEGEEDEAKLDDLYEMLEALQNYQEYLVKSAKLHFVKHRAATLENEMRWGYKELDHDPIHIFSVSAAMYLDRMKKR
;
A
#
# COMPACT_ATOMS: atom_id res chain seq x y z
N MET A 1 -33.78 -42.67 10.51
CA MET A 1 -33.89 -41.19 10.49
C MET A 1 -33.33 -40.73 9.16
N VAL A 2 -34.20 -40.33 8.24
CA VAL A 2 -33.83 -39.90 6.88
C VAL A 2 -33.68 -38.39 6.92
N TYR A 3 -32.49 -37.87 6.65
CA TYR A 3 -32.31 -36.44 6.43
C TYR A 3 -32.95 -36.07 5.10
N PRO A 4 -33.88 -35.11 5.03
CA PRO A 4 -34.36 -34.63 3.76
C PRO A 4 -33.23 -33.89 3.04
N SER A 5 -32.85 -34.40 1.86
CA SER A 5 -31.96 -33.72 0.94
C SER A 5 -32.64 -32.45 0.42
N LEU A 6 -32.30 -31.30 1.00
CA LEU A 6 -32.66 -29.99 0.45
C LEU A 6 -31.82 -29.75 -0.81
N THR A 7 -32.34 -30.19 -1.95
CA THR A 7 -31.94 -29.65 -3.25
C THR A 7 -32.47 -28.23 -3.34
N PHE A 8 -31.64 -27.26 -2.98
CA PHE A 8 -31.90 -25.85 -3.24
C PHE A 8 -31.85 -25.61 -4.76
N PRO A 9 -32.92 -25.10 -5.39
CA PRO A 9 -32.86 -24.65 -6.78
C PRO A 9 -31.80 -23.55 -6.86
N LEU A 10 -30.92 -23.59 -7.87
CA LEU A 10 -29.80 -22.65 -8.04
C LEU A 10 -30.19 -21.16 -8.02
N GLY A 11 -31.46 -20.82 -8.24
CA GLY A 11 -32.01 -19.47 -8.10
C GLY A 11 -32.31 -19.02 -6.66
N ASP A 12 -32.55 -19.94 -5.73
CA ASP A 12 -32.94 -19.67 -4.34
C ASP A 12 -31.73 -19.49 -3.41
N LEU A 13 -30.57 -20.00 -3.81
CA LEU A 13 -29.32 -19.86 -3.06
C LEU A 13 -28.92 -18.39 -2.83
N ASN A 14 -29.16 -17.52 -3.83
CA ASN A 14 -28.84 -16.10 -3.70
C ASN A 14 -29.81 -15.38 -2.77
N HIS A 15 -31.11 -15.71 -2.83
CA HIS A 15 -32.11 -15.13 -1.94
C HIS A 15 -31.93 -15.63 -0.50
N SER A 16 -31.69 -16.92 -0.31
CA SER A 16 -31.39 -17.53 0.99
C SER A 16 -30.11 -16.96 1.61
N ARG A 17 -29.01 -16.81 0.84
CA ARG A 17 -27.79 -16.15 1.32
C ARG A 17 -28.03 -14.69 1.69
N THR A 18 -28.80 -13.96 0.90
CA THR A 18 -29.12 -12.54 1.19
C THR A 18 -29.95 -12.42 2.46
N ALA A 19 -30.95 -13.29 2.64
CA ALA A 19 -31.79 -13.32 3.83
C ALA A 19 -30.98 -13.67 5.09
N ALA A 20 -30.13 -14.70 5.03
CA ALA A 20 -29.27 -15.10 6.13
C ALA A 20 -28.25 -13.99 6.49
N THR A 21 -27.64 -13.37 5.48
CA THR A 21 -26.71 -12.24 5.69
C THR A 21 -27.43 -11.06 6.35
N ASN A 22 -28.65 -10.73 5.90
CA ASN A 22 -29.44 -9.66 6.48
C ASN A 22 -29.91 -9.97 7.91
N ALA A 23 -30.16 -11.24 8.25
CA ALA A 23 -30.49 -11.64 9.62
C ALA A 23 -29.30 -11.40 10.56
N ILE A 24 -28.11 -11.86 10.18
CA ILE A 24 -26.86 -11.63 10.94
C ILE A 24 -26.57 -10.12 11.03
N ARG A 25 -26.72 -9.40 9.92
CA ARG A 25 -26.52 -7.95 9.86
C ARG A 25 -27.45 -7.20 10.80
N LYS A 26 -28.70 -7.62 11.00
CA LYS A 26 -29.60 -6.94 11.96
C LYS A 26 -29.17 -7.09 13.43
N GLU A 27 -28.46 -8.16 13.76
CA GLU A 27 -28.02 -8.45 15.13
C GLU A 27 -26.61 -7.92 15.43
N ALA A 28 -25.83 -7.62 14.39
CA ALA A 28 -24.47 -7.13 14.54
C ALA A 28 -24.42 -5.68 15.04
N GLY A 29 -23.50 -5.39 15.97
CA GLY A 29 -23.23 -4.02 16.43
C GLY A 29 -22.31 -3.22 15.50
N PHE A 30 -21.57 -3.91 14.64
CA PHE A 30 -20.62 -3.34 13.69
C PHE A 30 -20.46 -4.25 12.46
N GLU A 31 -20.13 -3.67 11.31
CA GLU A 31 -19.86 -4.40 10.07
C GLU A 31 -18.48 -4.02 9.52
N ILE A 32 -17.63 -5.03 9.28
CA ILE A 32 -16.30 -4.86 8.69
C ILE A 32 -16.37 -5.28 7.22
N ILE A 33 -16.03 -4.37 6.31
CA ILE A 33 -16.04 -4.63 4.87
C ILE A 33 -14.61 -4.60 4.37
N VAL A 34 -14.10 -5.76 3.93
CA VAL A 34 -12.76 -5.87 3.37
C VAL A 34 -12.83 -5.72 1.86
N ALA A 35 -12.17 -4.71 1.32
CA ALA A 35 -12.11 -4.44 -0.12
C ALA A 35 -10.67 -4.22 -0.58
N LYS A 36 -10.40 -4.39 -1.87
CA LYS A 36 -9.13 -3.96 -2.43
C LYS A 36 -9.14 -2.46 -2.70
N SER A 37 -8.02 -1.79 -2.42
CA SER A 37 -7.91 -0.33 -2.54
C SER A 37 -8.02 0.23 -3.97
N ASP A 38 -7.77 -0.59 -4.99
CA ASP A 38 -7.91 -0.26 -6.42
C ASP A 38 -9.37 -0.22 -6.88
N ARG A 39 -10.24 -1.00 -6.23
CA ARG A 39 -11.63 -1.21 -6.66
C ARG A 39 -12.68 -0.57 -5.77
N VAL A 40 -12.31 -0.17 -4.55
CA VAL A 40 -13.30 0.28 -3.55
C VAL A 40 -14.17 1.47 -4.03
N THR A 41 -13.63 2.35 -4.87
CA THR A 41 -14.36 3.52 -5.40
C THR A 41 -15.07 3.25 -6.73
N THR A 42 -14.74 2.16 -7.43
CA THR A 42 -15.22 1.88 -8.78
C THR A 42 -16.14 0.65 -8.85
N GLU A 43 -16.00 -0.28 -7.92
CA GLU A 43 -16.75 -1.53 -7.91
C GLU A 43 -18.13 -1.34 -7.28
N VAL A 44 -19.15 -1.40 -8.12
CA VAL A 44 -20.57 -1.22 -7.75
C VAL A 44 -20.98 -2.17 -6.61
N VAL A 45 -20.45 -3.40 -6.58
CA VAL A 45 -20.79 -4.37 -5.54
C VAL A 45 -20.29 -3.92 -4.17
N VAL A 46 -19.06 -3.40 -4.10
CA VAL A 46 -18.46 -2.89 -2.84
C VAL A 46 -19.21 -1.65 -2.37
N ASP A 47 -19.51 -0.73 -3.29
CA ASP A 47 -20.31 0.46 -2.99
C ASP A 47 -21.70 0.08 -2.44
N GLN A 48 -22.40 -0.87 -3.07
CA GLN A 48 -23.70 -1.33 -2.57
C GLN A 48 -23.60 -1.97 -1.19
N GLN A 49 -22.55 -2.74 -0.90
CA GLN A 49 -22.32 -3.30 0.43
C GLN A 49 -22.10 -2.21 1.48
N LEU A 50 -21.27 -1.20 1.18
CA LEU A 50 -21.06 -0.05 2.07
C LEU A 50 -22.35 0.70 2.34
N LYS A 51 -23.13 0.99 1.29
CA LYS A 51 -24.43 1.67 1.43
C LYS A 51 -25.42 0.87 2.28
N GLN A 52 -25.43 -0.46 2.17
CA GLN A 52 -26.28 -1.32 2.98
C GLN A 52 -25.84 -1.34 4.45
N ALA A 53 -24.53 -1.45 4.70
CA ALA A 53 -23.97 -1.45 6.05
C ALA A 53 -24.24 -0.12 6.76
N ILE A 54 -24.02 1.01 6.08
CA ILE A 54 -24.30 2.34 6.63
C ILE A 54 -25.78 2.50 6.95
N ARG A 55 -26.69 2.04 6.09
CA ARG A 55 -28.14 2.10 6.39
C ARG A 55 -28.56 1.21 7.56
N ALA A 56 -27.86 0.10 7.80
CA ALA A 56 -28.20 -0.83 8.86
C ALA A 56 -27.60 -0.43 10.22
N HIS A 57 -26.37 0.09 10.22
CA HIS A 57 -25.57 0.28 11.43
C HIS A 57 -25.15 1.74 11.68
N GLY A 58 -25.29 2.61 10.69
CA GLY A 58 -24.66 3.93 10.65
C GLY A 58 -23.21 3.88 10.16
N ALA A 59 -22.70 5.01 9.70
CA ALA A 59 -21.33 5.15 9.20
C ALA A 59 -20.30 4.90 10.31
N ARG A 60 -20.61 5.31 11.55
CA ARG A 60 -19.74 5.09 12.72
C ARG A 60 -19.46 3.62 13.02
N ASN A 61 -20.40 2.73 12.70
CA ASN A 61 -20.31 1.29 12.98
C ASN A 61 -19.98 0.47 11.72
N THR A 62 -19.68 1.14 10.60
CA THR A 62 -19.25 0.51 9.35
C THR A 62 -17.76 0.75 9.16
N ILE A 63 -16.97 -0.32 9.09
CA ILE A 63 -15.50 -0.26 9.06
C ILE A 63 -14.97 -0.87 7.74
N PRO A 64 -14.77 -0.04 6.69
CA PRO A 64 -14.04 -0.44 5.50
C PRO A 64 -12.55 -0.65 5.79
N VAL A 65 -12.05 -1.82 5.41
CA VAL A 65 -10.64 -2.19 5.45
C VAL A 65 -10.13 -2.33 4.01
N LEU A 66 -9.30 -1.38 3.58
CA LEU A 66 -8.68 -1.35 2.26
C LEU A 66 -7.40 -2.19 2.30
N THR A 67 -7.38 -3.25 1.51
CA THR A 67 -6.22 -4.14 1.37
C THR A 67 -5.43 -3.81 0.12
N LYS A 68 -4.19 -4.30 0.06
CA LYS A 68 -3.37 -4.32 -1.16
C LYS A 68 -3.10 -2.92 -1.72
N ILE A 69 -2.95 -1.91 -0.85
CA ILE A 69 -2.67 -0.53 -1.27
C ILE A 69 -1.30 -0.36 -1.95
N ASP A 70 -0.42 -1.32 -1.71
CA ASP A 70 0.90 -1.48 -2.28
C ASP A 70 0.92 -2.25 -3.62
N GLU A 71 -0.17 -2.94 -4.01
CA GLU A 71 -0.23 -3.61 -5.33
C GLU A 71 -0.12 -2.61 -6.50
N PHE A 72 -0.33 -1.31 -6.24
CA PHE A 72 -0.09 -0.27 -7.23
C PHE A 72 1.30 -0.30 -7.87
N PHE A 73 2.32 -0.68 -7.08
CA PHE A 73 3.69 -0.77 -7.58
C PHE A 73 3.93 -2.00 -8.47
N LEU A 74 3.04 -3.01 -8.42
CA LEU A 74 3.15 -4.23 -9.21
C LEU A 74 2.48 -4.09 -10.57
N ASP A 75 1.39 -3.32 -10.65
CA ASP A 75 0.47 -3.42 -11.79
C ASP A 75 0.87 -2.58 -13.00
N ASN A 76 1.57 -1.44 -12.86
CA ASN A 76 2.06 -0.61 -13.98
C ASN A 76 2.97 0.56 -13.56
N HIS A 77 3.12 0.83 -12.27
CA HIS A 77 3.81 2.04 -11.79
C HIS A 77 5.10 1.67 -11.07
N SER A 78 6.21 1.80 -11.80
CA SER A 78 7.53 1.74 -11.18
C SER A 78 7.68 2.88 -10.17
N VAL A 79 8.41 2.64 -9.09
CA VAL A 79 8.60 3.62 -8.02
C VAL A 79 9.41 4.80 -8.51
N GLU A 80 10.31 4.54 -9.45
CA GLU A 80 11.11 5.51 -10.16
C GLU A 80 10.20 6.48 -10.93
N ASN A 81 9.16 5.98 -11.60
CA ASN A 81 8.17 6.83 -12.26
C ASN A 81 7.41 7.71 -11.25
N ILE A 82 7.11 7.19 -10.06
CA ILE A 82 6.43 7.95 -9.00
C ILE A 82 7.34 9.07 -8.49
N ILE A 83 8.58 8.75 -8.14
CA ILE A 83 9.60 9.71 -7.68
C ILE A 83 9.80 10.81 -8.73
N HIS A 84 9.85 10.44 -10.01
CA HIS A 84 10.11 11.40 -11.07
C HIS A 84 8.92 12.33 -11.34
N ARG A 85 7.68 11.80 -11.32
CA ARG A 85 6.46 12.51 -11.73
C ARG A 85 5.75 13.26 -10.60
N HIS A 86 5.87 12.82 -9.35
CA HIS A 86 5.22 13.52 -8.24
C HIS A 86 5.96 14.81 -7.88
N THR A 87 5.20 15.91 -7.83
CA THR A 87 5.71 17.24 -7.46
C THR A 87 5.51 17.57 -5.98
N THR A 88 4.77 16.75 -5.26
CA THR A 88 4.46 16.93 -3.83
C THR A 88 5.61 16.45 -2.96
N GLU A 89 5.85 17.09 -1.82
CA GLU A 89 6.82 16.58 -0.83
C GLU A 89 6.46 15.15 -0.36
N PRO A 90 7.44 14.25 -0.15
CA PRO A 90 8.90 14.44 -0.20
C PRO A 90 9.57 14.10 -1.54
N PHE A 91 8.81 13.88 -2.62
CA PHE A 91 9.35 13.30 -3.86
C PHE A 91 10.41 14.17 -4.55
N PRO A 92 10.28 15.53 -4.63
CA PRO A 92 11.32 16.38 -5.18
C PRO A 92 12.66 16.27 -4.44
N ILE A 93 12.62 16.20 -3.10
CA ILE A 93 13.81 16.06 -2.25
C ILE A 93 14.45 14.68 -2.42
N ILE A 94 13.64 13.62 -2.44
CA ILE A 94 14.16 12.26 -2.67
C ILE A 94 14.82 12.17 -4.05
N ARG A 95 14.22 12.82 -5.07
CA ARG A 95 14.79 12.88 -6.42
C ARG A 95 16.13 13.61 -6.46
N SER A 96 16.30 14.72 -5.74
CA SER A 96 17.60 15.40 -5.67
C SER A 96 18.65 14.55 -4.98
N TYR A 97 18.31 13.90 -3.86
CA TYR A 97 19.26 13.03 -3.15
C TYR A 97 19.62 11.76 -3.93
N LEU A 98 18.71 11.21 -4.71
CA LEU A 98 19.03 10.09 -5.61
C LEU A 98 20.01 10.52 -6.69
N ALA A 99 19.81 11.70 -7.31
CA ALA A 99 20.72 12.22 -8.33
C ALA A 99 22.11 12.53 -7.76
N GLU A 100 22.19 13.07 -6.54
CA GLU A 100 23.45 13.29 -5.84
C GLU A 100 24.16 11.96 -5.53
N ALA A 101 23.43 10.98 -4.99
CA ALA A 101 23.99 9.66 -4.69
C ALA A 101 24.48 8.95 -5.95
N GLU A 102 23.73 9.01 -7.06
CA GLU A 102 24.12 8.43 -8.34
C GLU A 102 25.41 9.06 -8.89
N LYS A 103 25.55 10.39 -8.77
CA LYS A 103 26.80 11.06 -9.14
C LYS A 103 27.97 10.56 -8.30
N THR A 104 27.80 10.47 -6.98
CA THR A 104 28.87 9.99 -6.09
C THR A 104 29.22 8.53 -6.35
N VAL A 105 28.25 7.68 -6.67
CA VAL A 105 28.51 6.29 -7.08
C VAL A 105 29.42 6.25 -8.31
N ASN A 106 29.09 7.01 -9.35
CA ASN A 106 29.92 7.07 -10.56
C ASN A 106 31.35 7.57 -10.26
N ASP A 107 31.48 8.60 -9.44
CA ASP A 107 32.79 9.15 -9.04
C ASP A 107 33.62 8.10 -8.24
N VAL A 108 32.97 7.29 -7.40
CA VAL A 108 33.62 6.21 -6.62
C VAL A 108 34.01 5.03 -7.50
N GLU A 109 33.14 4.61 -8.42
CA GLU A 109 33.45 3.54 -9.38
C GLU A 109 34.63 3.90 -10.29
N GLU A 110 34.76 5.18 -10.67
CA GLU A 110 35.92 5.68 -11.42
C GLU A 110 37.20 5.59 -10.57
N GLN A 111 37.15 6.03 -9.31
CA GLN A 111 38.30 5.92 -8.39
C GLN A 111 38.73 4.48 -8.13
N ILE A 112 37.78 3.54 -8.00
CA ILE A 112 38.07 2.10 -7.84
C ILE A 112 38.79 1.58 -9.09
N ARG A 113 38.36 1.99 -10.28
CA ARG A 113 38.98 1.58 -11.54
C ARG A 113 40.42 2.08 -11.66
N GLU A 114 40.66 3.34 -11.31
CA GLU A 114 42.00 3.95 -11.32
C GLU A 114 42.93 3.32 -10.28
N ALA A 115 42.42 3.03 -9.07
CA ALA A 115 43.21 2.43 -8.00
C ALA A 115 43.54 0.95 -8.27
N GLY A 116 42.66 0.21 -8.96
CA GLY A 116 42.89 -1.18 -9.34
C GLY A 116 43.99 -1.40 -10.38
N GLU A 117 44.49 -0.34 -11.01
CA GLU A 117 45.65 -0.38 -11.92
C GLU A 117 46.99 -0.10 -11.21
N GLY A 118 46.98 0.26 -9.91
CA GLY A 118 48.17 0.51 -9.09
C GLY A 118 48.69 -0.74 -8.38
N GLU A 119 49.99 -1.02 -8.47
CA GLU A 119 50.65 -2.12 -7.75
C GLU A 119 51.32 -1.59 -6.46
N GLY A 120 50.60 -1.52 -5.34
CA GLY A 120 51.14 -1.13 -4.02
C GLY A 120 50.24 -1.45 -2.82
N GLU A 121 50.82 -1.80 -1.67
CA GLU A 121 50.07 -2.11 -0.42
C GLU A 121 49.26 -0.91 0.14
N GLU A 122 49.69 0.34 -0.14
CA GLU A 122 48.91 1.54 0.21
C GLU A 122 47.66 1.70 -0.68
N ASP A 123 47.68 1.16 -1.90
CA ASP A 123 46.54 1.21 -2.82
C ASP A 123 45.46 0.19 -2.42
N GLU A 124 45.82 -0.92 -1.78
CA GLU A 124 44.89 -1.96 -1.32
C GLU A 124 43.97 -1.48 -0.18
N ALA A 125 44.54 -0.81 0.84
CA ALA A 125 43.75 -0.25 1.95
C ALA A 125 42.78 0.85 1.50
N LYS A 126 43.19 1.66 0.52
CA LYS A 126 42.32 2.69 -0.08
C LYS A 126 41.19 2.08 -0.90
N LEU A 127 41.43 0.91 -1.51
CA LEU A 127 40.44 0.20 -2.31
C LEU A 127 39.31 -0.36 -1.44
N ASP A 128 39.63 -0.87 -0.26
CA ASP A 128 38.66 -1.34 0.74
C ASP A 128 37.73 -0.20 1.19
N ASP A 129 38.29 0.98 1.54
CA ASP A 129 37.50 2.16 1.91
C ASP A 129 36.52 2.59 0.80
N LEU A 130 36.95 2.50 -0.47
CA LEU A 130 36.10 2.84 -1.61
C LEU A 130 34.96 1.83 -1.81
N TYR A 131 35.22 0.53 -1.60
CA TYR A 131 34.18 -0.49 -1.65
C TYR A 131 33.15 -0.33 -0.53
N GLU A 132 33.60 -0.04 0.70
CA GLU A 132 32.69 0.26 1.82
C GLU A 132 31.82 1.49 1.53
N MET A 133 32.41 2.53 0.94
CA MET A 133 31.67 3.73 0.53
C MET A 133 30.65 3.42 -0.57
N LEU A 134 31.00 2.59 -1.55
CA LEU A 134 30.08 2.17 -2.61
C LEU A 134 28.89 1.39 -2.04
N GLU A 135 29.13 0.45 -1.13
CA GLU A 135 28.07 -0.31 -0.45
C GLU A 135 27.15 0.62 0.36
N ALA A 136 27.73 1.58 1.11
CA ALA A 136 26.95 2.56 1.86
C ALA A 136 26.07 3.44 0.95
N LEU A 137 26.56 3.85 -0.21
CA LEU A 137 25.80 4.62 -1.20
C LEU A 137 24.65 3.81 -1.81
N GLN A 138 24.88 2.53 -2.15
CA GLN A 138 23.83 1.64 -2.64
C GLN A 138 22.73 1.42 -1.59
N ASN A 139 23.12 1.19 -0.33
CA ASN A 139 22.20 1.08 0.80
C ASN A 139 21.39 2.37 1.01
N TYR A 140 22.02 3.54 0.83
CA TYR A 140 21.35 4.84 0.90
C TYR A 140 20.33 5.03 -0.23
N GLN A 141 20.67 4.65 -1.47
CA GLN A 141 19.72 4.66 -2.58
C GLN A 141 18.52 3.74 -2.34
N GLU A 142 18.75 2.52 -1.83
CA GLU A 142 17.65 1.61 -1.46
C GLU A 142 16.76 2.23 -0.38
N TYR A 143 17.36 2.86 0.64
CA TYR A 143 16.63 3.58 1.68
C TYR A 143 15.74 4.69 1.10
N LEU A 144 16.26 5.51 0.18
CA LEU A 144 15.51 6.58 -0.48
C LEU A 144 14.31 6.03 -1.26
N VAL A 145 14.50 4.94 -2.02
CA VAL A 145 13.42 4.27 -2.77
C VAL A 145 12.38 3.70 -1.81
N LYS A 146 12.80 3.08 -0.71
CA LYS A 146 11.89 2.54 0.32
C LYS A 146 11.10 3.66 1.01
N SER A 147 11.74 4.79 1.28
CA SER A 147 11.08 5.97 1.85
C SER A 147 10.02 6.52 0.89
N ALA A 148 10.34 6.65 -0.40
CA ALA A 148 9.38 7.08 -1.41
C ALA A 148 8.15 6.17 -1.49
N LYS A 149 8.36 4.84 -1.48
CA LYS A 149 7.27 3.84 -1.44
C LYS A 149 6.34 4.07 -0.26
N LEU A 150 6.91 4.22 0.93
CA LEU A 150 6.16 4.43 2.16
C LEU A 150 5.33 5.71 2.11
N HIS A 151 5.95 6.81 1.68
CA HIS A 151 5.27 8.10 1.54
C HIS A 151 4.14 8.05 0.52
N PHE A 152 4.36 7.40 -0.61
CA PHE A 152 3.33 7.22 -1.63
C PHE A 152 2.13 6.42 -1.11
N VAL A 153 2.38 5.30 -0.42
CA VAL A 153 1.31 4.48 0.18
C VAL A 153 0.50 5.29 1.18
N LYS A 154 1.17 6.05 2.06
CA LYS A 154 0.50 6.93 3.03
C LYS A 154 -0.33 8.02 2.36
N HIS A 155 0.22 8.68 1.35
CA HIS A 155 -0.48 9.70 0.60
C HIS A 155 -1.73 9.13 -0.08
N ARG A 156 -1.59 8.00 -0.79
CA ARG A 156 -2.72 7.31 -1.43
C ARG A 156 -3.78 6.88 -0.41
N ALA A 157 -3.37 6.36 0.74
CA ALA A 157 -4.29 5.98 1.82
C ALA A 157 -5.11 7.19 2.27
N ALA A 158 -4.44 8.32 2.50
CA ALA A 158 -5.09 9.56 2.92
C ALA A 158 -6.02 10.12 1.82
N THR A 159 -5.64 10.04 0.54
CA THR A 159 -6.49 10.45 -0.58
C THR A 159 -7.77 9.61 -0.64
N LEU A 160 -7.64 8.28 -0.61
CA LEU A 160 -8.78 7.36 -0.63
C LEU A 160 -9.66 7.53 0.61
N GLU A 161 -9.04 7.71 1.78
CA GLU A 161 -9.76 7.99 3.01
C GLU A 161 -10.59 9.26 2.89
N ASN A 162 -10.00 10.34 2.38
CA ASN A 162 -10.70 11.61 2.19
C ASN A 162 -11.84 11.50 1.16
N GLU A 163 -11.63 10.78 0.07
CA GLU A 163 -12.64 10.55 -0.97
C GLU A 163 -13.86 9.81 -0.39
N MET A 164 -13.62 8.69 0.30
CA MET A 164 -14.69 7.86 0.85
C MET A 164 -15.33 8.47 2.11
N ARG A 165 -14.59 9.24 2.91
CA ARG A 165 -15.11 9.92 4.11
C ARG A 165 -16.33 10.77 3.81
N TRP A 166 -16.31 11.46 2.66
CA TRP A 166 -17.38 12.35 2.24
C TRP A 166 -18.33 11.75 1.22
N GLY A 167 -17.93 10.65 0.56
CA GLY A 167 -18.75 9.97 -0.45
C GLY A 167 -20.10 9.44 0.05
N TYR A 168 -20.25 9.25 1.37
CA TYR A 168 -21.47 8.71 1.98
C TYR A 168 -22.25 9.71 2.85
N LYS A 169 -21.92 11.02 2.77
CA LYS A 169 -22.55 12.06 3.60
C LYS A 169 -24.07 12.17 3.39
N GLU A 170 -24.57 11.76 2.23
CA GLU A 170 -26.02 11.73 1.95
C GLU A 170 -26.75 10.61 2.71
N LEU A 171 -26.03 9.57 3.14
CA LEU A 171 -26.59 8.42 3.85
C LEU A 171 -26.48 8.56 5.37
N ASP A 172 -25.42 9.20 5.85
CA ASP A 172 -25.18 9.46 7.25
C ASP A 172 -24.43 10.79 7.40
N HIS A 173 -24.78 11.58 8.41
CA HIS A 173 -24.09 12.83 8.71
C HIS A 173 -22.68 12.56 9.28
N ASP A 174 -22.51 11.42 9.95
CA ASP A 174 -21.22 11.01 10.49
C ASP A 174 -20.28 10.47 9.39
N PRO A 175 -18.99 10.84 9.40
CA PRO A 175 -18.03 10.32 8.44
C PRO A 175 -17.75 8.83 8.67
N ILE A 176 -17.52 8.09 7.59
CA ILE A 176 -17.04 6.72 7.67
C ILE A 176 -15.56 6.68 8.07
N HIS A 177 -15.17 5.67 8.87
CA HIS A 177 -13.78 5.44 9.27
C HIS A 177 -13.16 4.33 8.44
N ILE A 178 -12.04 4.62 7.77
CA ILE A 178 -11.41 3.70 6.82
C ILE A 178 -10.03 3.31 7.32
N PHE A 179 -9.70 2.02 7.21
CA PHE A 179 -8.39 1.49 7.54
C PHE A 179 -7.71 0.98 6.28
N SER A 180 -6.55 1.54 5.94
CA SER A 180 -5.74 1.02 4.82
C SER A 180 -4.61 0.13 5.34
N VAL A 181 -4.46 -1.04 4.75
CA VAL A 181 -3.45 -2.05 5.11
C VAL A 181 -2.52 -2.29 3.92
N SER A 182 -1.23 -2.03 4.13
CA SER A 182 -0.15 -2.47 3.25
C SER A 182 0.49 -3.74 3.79
N ALA A 183 0.56 -4.78 2.94
CA ALA A 183 1.23 -6.03 3.28
C ALA A 183 2.74 -5.81 3.46
N ALA A 184 3.36 -4.99 2.61
CA ALA A 184 4.78 -4.65 2.69
C ALA A 184 5.12 -3.94 4.02
N MET A 185 4.31 -2.97 4.45
CA MET A 185 4.52 -2.29 5.74
C MET A 185 4.36 -3.25 6.93
N TYR A 186 3.38 -4.17 6.85
CA TYR A 186 3.17 -5.16 7.89
C TYR A 186 4.37 -6.12 8.00
N LEU A 187 4.85 -6.65 6.88
CA LEU A 187 6.01 -7.53 6.83
C LEU A 187 7.29 -6.83 7.30
N ASP A 188 7.52 -5.57 6.91
CA ASP A 188 8.67 -4.78 7.37
C ASP A 188 8.65 -4.58 8.90
N ARG A 189 7.47 -4.35 9.47
CA ARG A 189 7.30 -4.27 10.93
C ARG A 189 7.56 -5.59 11.63
N MET A 190 7.19 -6.71 11.02
CA MET A 190 7.40 -8.04 11.58
C MET A 190 8.87 -8.47 11.56
N LYS A 191 9.67 -8.02 10.59
CA LYS A 191 11.12 -8.29 10.52
C LYS A 191 11.96 -7.58 11.59
N LYS A 192 11.40 -6.55 12.25
CA LYS A 192 12.07 -5.79 13.33
C LYS A 192 11.82 -6.37 14.73
N ARG A 193 11.24 -7.56 14.84
CA ARG A 193 11.00 -8.30 16.08
C ARG A 193 11.81 -9.58 16.09
#